data_AF-A0A661MXR3-F1
#
_entry.id   AF-A0A661MXR3-F1
#
_cell.length_a   1.000
_cell.length_b   1.000
_cell.length_c   1.000
_cell.angle_alpha   90.00
_cell.angle_beta   90.00
_cell.angle_gamma   90.00
#
_symmetry.space_group_name_H-M   'P 1'
#
loop_
_entity.id
_entity.type
_entity.pdbx_description
1 polymer ?
#
loop_
_entity_poly.entity_id
_entity_poly.type
_entity_poly.pdbx_seq_one_letter_code
_entity_poly.pdbx_strand_id
1 'polypeptide(L)'
;DVDCDDGDRDIHPGAAERCDGADNDCDGSRDEGGVCPCPTATHGGHTYFFCVATVNWYDARTACRAQTNYDLAILEDCAAGEPNWVQGQASGEPMWLGGRHADGGNWEWLDGSRIQTSSCTDWDTDRPTYDDGDPNGMGLLMRIGGWRDALYGFADWGYVCEAD
;
A
#
# COMPACT_ATOMS: atom_id res chain seq x y z
N ASP A 1 14.07 -25.96 8.91
CA ASP A 1 14.26 -26.27 7.50
C ASP A 1 12.88 -26.39 6.92
N VAL A 2 12.38 -25.26 6.44
CA VAL A 2 11.11 -25.17 5.73
C VAL A 2 11.38 -24.16 4.64
N ASP A 3 11.82 -24.70 3.52
CA ASP A 3 11.41 -24.20 2.24
C ASP A 3 9.87 -24.08 2.27
N CYS A 4 9.34 -22.92 1.89
CA CYS A 4 7.91 -22.67 1.92
C CYS A 4 7.15 -23.53 0.89
N ASP A 5 7.86 -24.09 -0.12
CA ASP A 5 7.34 -25.12 -1.00
C ASP A 5 8.41 -26.19 -1.35
N ASP A 6 8.50 -27.25 -0.53
CA ASP A 6 9.38 -28.42 -0.77
C ASP A 6 9.20 -29.10 -2.16
N GLY A 7 8.13 -28.78 -2.90
CA GLY A 7 7.82 -29.31 -4.23
C GLY A 7 8.39 -28.49 -5.39
N ASP A 8 8.80 -27.24 -5.14
CA ASP A 8 9.34 -26.33 -6.16
C ASP A 8 10.79 -25.98 -5.83
N ARG A 9 11.69 -26.16 -6.79
CA ARG A 9 13.12 -25.87 -6.59
C ARG A 9 13.47 -24.40 -6.81
N ASP A 10 12.53 -23.63 -7.35
CA ASP A 10 12.68 -22.20 -7.60
C ASP A 10 12.13 -21.37 -6.43
N ILE A 11 11.45 -22.00 -5.47
CA ILE A 11 10.97 -21.43 -4.22
C ILE A 11 11.88 -21.98 -3.13
N HIS A 12 12.57 -21.11 -2.40
CA HIS A 12 13.41 -21.49 -1.26
C HIS A 12 14.01 -20.22 -0.60
N PRO A 13 14.49 -20.29 0.65
CA PRO A 13 15.23 -19.21 1.30
C PRO A 13 16.28 -18.54 0.38
N GLY A 14 16.08 -17.26 0.08
CA GLY A 14 16.99 -16.44 -0.74
C GLY A 14 16.95 -16.71 -2.25
N ALA A 15 15.86 -17.28 -2.77
CA ALA A 15 15.58 -17.26 -4.20
C ALA A 15 15.39 -15.82 -4.71
N ALA A 16 15.25 -15.65 -6.02
CA ALA A 16 14.93 -14.34 -6.60
C ALA A 16 13.43 -14.24 -6.83
N GLU A 17 12.81 -13.16 -6.32
CA GLU A 17 11.41 -12.86 -6.56
C GLU A 17 11.07 -12.72 -8.05
N ARG A 18 9.85 -13.12 -8.36
CA ARG A 18 9.21 -13.00 -9.66
C ARG A 18 7.86 -12.36 -9.41
N CYS A 19 7.39 -11.55 -10.36
CA CYS A 19 6.02 -11.02 -10.31
C CYS A 19 5.00 -12.12 -10.65
N ASP A 20 4.79 -13.06 -9.75
CA ASP A 20 3.88 -14.22 -9.91
C ASP A 20 2.94 -14.44 -8.71
N GLY A 21 3.02 -13.61 -7.67
CA GLY A 21 2.18 -13.64 -6.49
C GLY A 21 2.54 -14.74 -5.49
N ALA A 22 3.69 -15.41 -5.69
CA ALA A 22 4.31 -16.30 -4.72
C ALA A 22 5.40 -15.55 -3.93
N ASP A 23 5.72 -16.10 -2.76
CA ASP A 23 6.88 -15.73 -1.95
C ASP A 23 7.99 -16.69 -2.41
N ASN A 24 8.81 -16.28 -3.37
CA ASN A 24 9.80 -17.19 -3.95
C ASN A 24 10.98 -17.39 -3.00
N ASP A 25 11.34 -16.36 -2.24
CA ASP A 25 12.49 -16.39 -1.35
C ASP A 25 12.18 -16.80 0.10
N CYS A 26 10.90 -17.09 0.39
CA CYS A 26 10.34 -17.54 1.66
C CYS A 26 10.59 -16.56 2.83
N ASP A 27 10.64 -15.26 2.58
CA ASP A 27 10.85 -14.23 3.60
C ASP A 27 9.55 -13.73 4.26
N GLY A 28 8.40 -14.13 3.72
CA GLY A 28 7.07 -13.72 4.17
C GLY A 28 6.45 -12.57 3.37
N SER A 29 7.12 -12.10 2.33
CA SER A 29 6.67 -11.08 1.37
C SER A 29 6.52 -11.71 -0.01
N ARG A 30 5.78 -11.06 -0.91
CA ARG A 30 5.58 -11.57 -2.27
C ARG A 30 5.90 -10.48 -3.26
N ASP A 31 6.59 -10.83 -4.34
CA ASP A 31 6.90 -9.91 -5.42
C ASP A 31 7.59 -8.61 -4.95
N GLU A 32 8.33 -8.63 -3.83
CA GLU A 32 9.01 -7.45 -3.30
C GLU A 32 10.25 -7.08 -4.14
N GLY A 33 10.98 -6.05 -3.71
CA GLY A 33 12.16 -5.58 -4.45
C GLY A 33 11.85 -4.90 -5.80
N GLY A 34 10.58 -4.62 -6.10
CA GLY A 34 10.18 -3.88 -7.31
C GLY A 34 10.24 -4.70 -8.60
N VAL A 35 10.03 -6.02 -8.51
CA VAL A 35 10.02 -6.93 -9.66
C VAL A 35 8.77 -6.78 -10.53
N CYS A 36 7.65 -6.31 -9.95
CA CYS A 36 6.40 -6.09 -10.67
C CYS A 36 6.34 -4.74 -11.41
N PRO A 37 5.51 -4.66 -12.48
CA PRO A 37 5.23 -3.39 -13.14
C PRO A 37 4.68 -2.33 -12.19
N CYS A 38 5.20 -1.12 -12.34
CA CYS A 38 4.69 0.08 -11.67
C CYS A 38 4.37 1.15 -12.73
N PRO A 39 3.19 1.09 -13.39
CA PRO A 39 2.74 2.15 -14.27
C PRO A 39 2.84 3.54 -13.63
N THR A 40 3.35 4.49 -14.40
CA THR A 40 3.51 5.89 -13.96
C THR A 40 2.38 6.74 -14.50
N ALA A 41 1.83 7.63 -13.67
CA ALA A 41 0.92 8.67 -14.10
C ALA A 41 1.13 9.97 -13.30
N THR A 42 0.62 11.09 -13.83
CA THR A 42 0.79 12.42 -13.21
C THR A 42 -0.56 13.11 -13.04
N HIS A 43 -0.76 13.75 -11.89
CA HIS A 43 -1.94 14.56 -11.57
C HIS A 43 -1.54 15.70 -10.64
N GLY A 44 -2.16 16.87 -10.76
CA GLY A 44 -1.87 18.00 -9.86
C GLY A 44 -0.43 18.57 -9.91
N GLY A 45 0.48 18.01 -10.72
CA GLY A 45 1.92 18.32 -10.68
C GLY A 45 2.75 17.24 -9.95
N HIS A 46 2.09 16.26 -9.37
CA HIS A 46 2.67 15.10 -8.68
C HIS A 46 2.84 13.94 -9.65
N THR A 47 3.83 13.09 -9.37
CA THR A 47 4.09 11.86 -10.13
C THR A 47 3.83 10.65 -9.25
N TYR A 48 3.04 9.71 -9.76
CA TYR A 48 2.61 8.53 -9.04
C TYR A 48 3.07 7.26 -9.73
N PHE A 49 3.39 6.24 -8.94
CA PHE A 49 3.60 4.86 -9.39
C PHE A 49 2.51 3.97 -8.83
N PHE A 50 1.84 3.21 -9.70
CA PHE A 50 0.79 2.26 -9.34
C PHE A 50 1.34 0.85 -9.38
N CYS A 51 1.97 0.40 -8.30
CA CYS A 51 2.66 -0.88 -8.28
C CYS A 51 1.68 -2.03 -8.01
N VAL A 52 1.72 -3.04 -8.86
CA VAL A 52 0.82 -4.20 -8.76
C VAL A 52 1.37 -5.37 -7.94
N ALA A 53 2.64 -5.27 -7.48
CA ALA A 53 3.20 -6.23 -6.52
C ALA A 53 2.33 -6.24 -5.27
N THR A 54 1.90 -7.43 -4.86
CA THR A 54 1.10 -7.58 -3.65
C THR A 54 2.01 -7.79 -2.46
N VAL A 55 2.20 -6.75 -1.67
CA VAL A 55 3.07 -6.76 -0.49
C VAL A 55 2.31 -6.23 0.73
N ASN A 56 2.85 -6.51 1.91
CA ASN A 56 2.39 -5.86 3.13
C ASN A 56 2.73 -4.35 3.09
N TRP A 57 2.14 -3.57 4.00
CA TRP A 57 2.28 -2.10 3.93
C TRP A 57 3.71 -1.61 4.17
N TYR A 58 4.49 -2.30 5.01
CA TYR A 58 5.87 -1.92 5.30
C TYR A 58 6.77 -2.10 4.08
N ASP A 59 6.58 -3.20 3.34
CA ASP A 59 7.35 -3.47 2.13
C ASP A 59 6.89 -2.61 0.97
N ALA A 60 5.59 -2.30 0.88
CA ALA A 60 5.08 -1.27 -0.04
C ALA A 60 5.81 0.07 0.17
N ARG A 61 5.91 0.51 1.43
CA ARG A 61 6.62 1.74 1.79
C ARG A 61 8.11 1.67 1.47
N THR A 62 8.75 0.54 1.78
CA THR A 62 10.16 0.31 1.49
C THR A 62 10.42 0.36 -0.02
N ALA A 63 9.54 -0.23 -0.83
CA ALA A 63 9.61 -0.21 -2.29
C ALA A 63 9.46 1.21 -2.85
N CYS A 64 8.52 2.01 -2.33
CA CYS A 64 8.41 3.42 -2.73
C CYS A 64 9.70 4.19 -2.39
N ARG A 65 10.24 4.01 -1.18
CA ARG A 65 11.46 4.69 -0.70
C ARG A 65 12.75 4.23 -1.38
N ALA A 66 12.74 3.09 -2.06
CA ALA A 66 13.85 2.67 -2.91
C ALA A 66 13.98 3.59 -4.14
N GLN A 67 12.90 4.28 -4.53
CA GLN A 67 12.93 5.33 -5.55
C GLN A 67 13.33 6.67 -4.94
N THR A 68 14.07 7.48 -5.70
CA THR A 68 14.54 8.78 -5.22
C THR A 68 13.37 9.75 -5.07
N ASN A 69 13.16 10.26 -3.85
CA ASN A 69 12.10 11.21 -3.47
C ASN A 69 10.67 10.64 -3.49
N TYR A 70 10.47 9.35 -3.27
CA TYR A 70 9.13 8.76 -3.16
C TYR A 70 8.86 8.18 -1.77
N ASP A 71 7.61 8.27 -1.32
CA ASP A 71 7.04 7.50 -0.22
C ASP A 71 5.64 6.99 -0.66
N LEU A 72 4.91 6.28 0.21
CA LEU A 72 3.51 5.95 -0.09
C LEU A 72 2.66 7.21 -0.22
N ALA A 73 1.75 7.21 -1.21
CA ALA A 73 1.00 8.38 -1.60
C ALA A 73 0.16 9.00 -0.47
N ILE A 74 0.17 10.33 -0.40
CA ILE A 74 -0.54 11.17 0.56
C ILE A 74 -1.56 11.99 -0.21
N LEU A 75 -2.85 11.70 -0.02
CA LEU A 75 -3.90 12.29 -0.86
C LEU A 75 -4.51 13.52 -0.18
N GLU A 76 -3.85 14.67 -0.32
CA GLU A 76 -4.25 15.95 0.29
C GLU A 76 -4.87 16.96 -0.68
N ASP A 77 -4.72 16.76 -1.99
CA ASP A 77 -5.24 17.66 -3.03
C ASP A 77 -6.69 17.34 -3.38
N CYS A 78 -7.51 17.23 -2.35
CA CYS A 78 -8.88 16.71 -2.45
C CYS A 78 -9.81 17.65 -3.21
N ALA A 79 -9.58 18.97 -3.08
CA ALA A 79 -10.29 19.97 -3.88
C ALA A 79 -9.99 19.85 -5.38
N ALA A 80 -8.82 19.31 -5.75
CA ALA A 80 -8.42 19.01 -7.12
C ALA A 80 -8.86 17.60 -7.58
N GLY A 81 -9.60 16.86 -6.74
CA GLY A 81 -10.14 15.53 -7.06
C GLY A 81 -9.08 14.42 -7.12
N GLU A 82 -7.93 14.62 -6.50
CA GLU A 82 -6.83 13.65 -6.47
C GLU A 82 -7.28 12.24 -5.98
N PRO A 83 -7.99 12.08 -4.84
CA PRO A 83 -8.50 10.76 -4.41
C PRO A 83 -9.27 9.99 -5.49
N ASN A 84 -10.17 10.65 -6.20
CA ASN A 84 -10.98 10.04 -7.25
C ASN A 84 -10.13 9.67 -8.48
N TRP A 85 -9.14 10.50 -8.79
CA TRP A 85 -8.22 10.24 -9.89
C TRP A 85 -7.33 9.04 -9.60
N VAL A 86 -6.73 8.96 -8.40
CA VAL A 86 -5.90 7.83 -7.95
C VAL A 86 -6.71 6.53 -7.97
N GLN A 87 -7.95 6.55 -7.47
CA GLN A 87 -8.85 5.39 -7.52
C GLN A 87 -9.16 4.95 -8.97
N GLY A 88 -9.32 5.92 -9.88
CA GLY A 88 -9.52 5.65 -11.31
C GLY A 88 -8.29 5.02 -11.98
N GLN A 89 -7.08 5.46 -11.64
CA GLN A 89 -5.83 4.88 -12.17
C GLN A 89 -5.58 3.46 -11.65
N ALA A 90 -5.87 3.22 -10.37
CA ALA A 90 -5.77 1.90 -9.75
C ALA A 90 -6.74 0.87 -10.38
N SER A 91 -7.65 1.29 -11.26
CA SER A 91 -8.59 0.42 -11.99
C SER A 91 -9.44 -0.47 -11.09
N GLY A 92 -9.63 -0.06 -9.83
CA GLY A 92 -10.39 -0.79 -8.83
C GLY A 92 -9.61 -1.87 -8.07
N GLU A 93 -8.32 -2.03 -8.35
CA GLU A 93 -7.45 -2.87 -7.53
C GLU A 93 -7.25 -2.23 -6.14
N PRO A 94 -7.25 -3.05 -5.08
CA PRO A 94 -6.95 -2.57 -3.73
C PRO A 94 -5.49 -2.14 -3.63
N MET A 95 -5.26 -0.93 -3.12
CA MET A 95 -3.93 -0.31 -3.08
C MET A 95 -3.64 0.31 -1.71
N TRP A 96 -2.46 0.04 -1.18
CA TRP A 96 -1.92 0.73 -0.03
C TRP A 96 -1.63 2.20 -0.33
N LEU A 97 -1.95 3.05 0.65
CA LEU A 97 -1.63 4.48 0.68
C LEU A 97 -0.82 4.82 1.94
N GLY A 98 -0.32 6.05 2.02
CA GLY A 98 0.48 6.55 3.14
C GLY A 98 -0.31 6.82 4.43
N GLY A 99 -1.59 6.48 4.49
CA GLY A 99 -2.37 6.66 5.71
C GLY A 99 -1.95 5.64 6.78
N ARG A 100 -1.69 6.12 7.99
CA ARG A 100 -1.32 5.29 9.15
C ARG A 100 -2.20 5.59 10.35
N HIS A 101 -2.39 4.56 11.18
CA HIS A 101 -3.00 4.68 12.49
C HIS A 101 -1.99 4.28 13.57
N ALA A 102 -1.69 5.21 14.48
CA ALA A 102 -0.89 4.93 15.67
C ALA A 102 -1.80 4.62 16.86
N ASP A 103 -1.41 3.67 17.72
CA ASP A 103 -2.17 3.24 18.90
C ASP A 103 -2.70 4.44 19.72
N GLY A 104 -4.03 4.52 19.88
CA GLY A 104 -4.70 5.60 20.61
C GLY A 104 -4.72 6.97 19.91
N GLY A 105 -4.26 7.06 18.66
CA GLY A 105 -4.15 8.28 17.85
C GLY A 105 -5.26 8.49 16.81
N ASN A 106 -5.20 9.60 16.08
CA ASN A 106 -6.04 9.82 14.89
C ASN A 106 -5.34 9.22 13.66
N TRP A 107 -6.10 8.93 12.60
CA TRP A 107 -5.52 8.67 11.28
C TRP A 107 -4.75 9.89 10.77
N GLU A 108 -3.52 9.64 10.32
CA GLU A 108 -2.61 10.65 9.80
C GLU A 108 -1.92 10.15 8.53
N TRP A 109 -1.54 11.09 7.66
CA TRP A 109 -0.68 10.83 6.53
C TRP A 109 0.79 10.69 6.99
N LEU A 110 1.68 10.24 6.10
CA LEU A 110 3.07 9.97 6.48
C LEU A 110 3.84 11.21 6.95
N ASP A 111 3.46 12.38 6.46
CA ASP A 111 3.97 13.71 6.82
C ASP A 111 3.42 14.24 8.16
N GLY A 112 2.47 13.52 8.77
CA GLY A 112 1.84 13.85 10.05
C GLY A 112 0.63 14.77 9.94
N SER A 113 0.19 15.11 8.73
CA SER A 113 -1.06 15.83 8.55
C SER A 113 -2.26 14.92 8.86
N ARG A 114 -3.40 15.53 9.19
CA ARG A 114 -4.61 14.78 9.55
C ARG A 114 -5.36 14.39 8.30
N ILE A 115 -5.74 13.12 8.21
CA ILE A 115 -6.62 12.65 7.15
C ILE A 115 -8.02 13.27 7.36
N GLN A 116 -8.39 14.25 6.52
CA GLN A 116 -9.66 14.98 6.67
C GLN A 116 -10.84 14.15 6.16
N THR A 117 -11.71 13.72 7.09
CA THR A 117 -12.81 12.81 6.76
C THR A 117 -13.95 13.41 5.94
N SER A 118 -14.01 14.75 5.81
CA SER A 118 -15.12 15.44 5.13
C SER A 118 -14.78 16.02 3.76
N SER A 119 -13.54 15.87 3.28
CA SER A 119 -13.09 16.41 1.98
C SER A 119 -12.25 15.43 1.18
N CYS A 120 -11.58 14.47 1.83
CA CYS A 120 -10.51 13.67 1.22
C CYS A 120 -10.74 12.16 1.26
N THR A 121 -11.66 11.69 2.10
CA THR A 121 -11.85 10.26 2.31
C THR A 121 -13.27 9.86 1.97
N ASP A 122 -13.40 8.76 1.24
CA ASP A 122 -14.66 8.04 1.10
C ASP A 122 -14.59 6.80 1.97
N TRP A 123 -14.57 6.94 3.30
CA TRP A 123 -14.57 5.77 4.18
C TRP A 123 -15.78 4.91 3.85
N ASP A 124 -15.57 3.60 3.70
CA ASP A 124 -16.68 2.66 3.61
C ASP A 124 -17.61 2.87 4.82
N THR A 125 -18.92 2.67 4.63
CA THR A 125 -19.90 2.72 5.73
C THR A 125 -19.40 1.89 6.93
N ASP A 126 -19.40 2.51 8.11
CA ASP A 126 -18.94 1.98 9.40
C ASP A 126 -17.40 1.84 9.58
N ARG A 127 -16.59 2.56 8.80
CA ARG A 127 -15.12 2.63 8.94
C ARG A 127 -14.60 4.03 9.27
N PRO A 128 -13.44 4.16 9.94
CA PRO A 128 -12.53 3.10 10.41
C PRO A 128 -13.07 2.36 11.64
N THR A 129 -12.87 1.03 11.74
CA THR A 129 -13.06 0.33 13.02
C THR A 129 -11.77 0.44 13.81
N TYR A 130 -11.73 1.36 14.76
CA TYR A 130 -10.67 1.37 15.78
C TYR A 130 -10.72 0.06 16.56
N ASP A 131 -9.58 -0.63 16.69
CA ASP A 131 -9.34 -1.92 17.39
C ASP A 131 -9.56 -3.23 16.60
N ASP A 132 -8.60 -3.55 15.75
CA ASP A 132 -8.35 -4.95 15.36
C ASP A 132 -7.35 -5.65 16.30
N GLY A 133 -6.72 -4.91 17.25
CA GLY A 133 -5.80 -5.46 18.24
C GLY A 133 -4.41 -5.84 17.73
N ASP A 134 -3.98 -5.27 16.58
CA ASP A 134 -2.63 -5.50 16.04
C ASP A 134 -1.61 -4.58 16.74
N PRO A 135 -0.60 -5.13 17.44
CA PRO A 135 0.45 -4.34 18.10
C PRO A 135 1.35 -3.54 17.14
N ASN A 136 1.23 -3.77 15.83
CA ASN A 136 2.03 -3.10 14.81
C ASN A 136 1.30 -1.89 14.17
N GLY A 137 -0.01 -1.72 14.43
CA GLY A 137 -0.87 -0.64 13.90
C GLY A 137 -1.64 -1.00 12.61
N MET A 138 -2.25 0.00 11.96
CA MET A 138 -3.08 -0.20 10.75
C MET A 138 -2.72 0.76 9.60
N GLY A 139 -2.77 0.24 8.37
CA GLY A 139 -2.54 0.99 7.14
C GLY A 139 -3.82 1.35 6.41
N LEU A 140 -3.78 2.43 5.63
CA LEU A 140 -4.90 2.86 4.81
C LEU A 140 -4.90 2.12 3.47
N LEU A 141 -5.99 1.39 3.22
CA LEU A 141 -6.25 0.66 1.99
C LEU A 141 -7.34 1.36 1.19
N MET A 142 -7.03 1.74 -0.05
CA MET A 142 -8.00 2.19 -1.02
C MET A 142 -8.57 0.98 -1.78
N ARG A 143 -9.89 0.93 -2.01
CA ARG A 143 -10.55 -0.10 -2.85
C ARG A 143 -11.76 0.47 -3.58
N ILE A 144 -12.40 -0.32 -4.44
CA ILE A 144 -13.72 0.03 -4.98
C ILE A 144 -14.73 0.14 -3.83
N GLY A 145 -15.48 1.25 -3.78
CA GLY A 145 -16.55 1.48 -2.81
C GLY A 145 -16.14 2.31 -1.60
N GLY A 146 -14.84 2.53 -1.40
CA GLY A 146 -14.34 3.40 -0.35
C GLY A 146 -12.95 3.03 0.15
N TRP A 147 -12.55 3.73 1.21
CA TRP A 147 -11.31 3.57 1.94
C TRP A 147 -11.59 2.71 3.17
N ARG A 148 -10.62 1.85 3.49
CA ARG A 148 -10.71 0.91 4.60
C ARG A 148 -9.37 0.84 5.31
N ASP A 149 -9.43 0.66 6.61
CA ASP A 149 -8.34 0.21 7.44
C ASP A 149 -7.98 -1.25 7.12
N ALA A 150 -6.69 -1.57 7.04
CA ALA A 150 -6.24 -2.95 6.93
C ALA A 150 -4.98 -3.18 7.77
N LEU A 151 -4.87 -4.41 8.28
CA LEU A 151 -3.76 -4.84 9.12
C LEU A 151 -2.45 -4.78 8.34
N TYR A 152 -1.41 -4.18 8.92
CA TYR A 152 -0.15 -3.93 8.23
C TYR A 152 0.55 -5.19 7.71
N GLY A 153 0.39 -6.34 8.39
CA GLY A 153 1.17 -7.56 8.13
C GLY A 153 0.35 -8.82 7.82
N PHE A 154 -0.95 -8.70 7.55
CA PHE A 154 -1.82 -9.87 7.28
C PHE A 154 -2.50 -9.84 5.92
N ALA A 155 -2.21 -8.82 5.10
CA ALA A 155 -2.79 -8.71 3.78
C ALA A 155 -1.79 -8.07 2.81
N ASP A 156 -1.66 -8.72 1.65
CA ASP A 156 -0.80 -8.30 0.57
C ASP A 156 -1.64 -7.61 -0.50
N TRP A 157 -1.29 -6.37 -0.83
CA TRP A 157 -2.00 -5.56 -1.81
C TRP A 157 -1.02 -4.78 -2.67
N GLY A 158 -1.51 -4.29 -3.82
CA GLY A 158 -0.78 -3.30 -4.60
C GLY A 158 -0.57 -2.02 -3.79
N TYR A 159 0.22 -1.10 -4.30
CA TYR A 159 0.53 0.15 -3.59
C TYR A 159 0.74 1.33 -4.53
N VAL A 160 0.42 2.52 -4.03
CA VAL A 160 0.66 3.77 -4.76
C VAL A 160 1.82 4.52 -4.11
N CYS A 161 2.86 4.79 -4.89
CA CYS A 161 3.92 5.71 -4.50
C CYS A 161 3.66 7.09 -5.08
N GLU A 162 4.10 8.12 -4.39
CA GLU A 162 4.05 9.51 -4.83
C GLU A 162 5.40 10.18 -4.58
N ALA A 163 5.79 11.08 -5.48
CA ALA A 163 6.97 11.91 -5.29
C ALA A 163 6.68 13.10 -4.36
N ASP A 164 7.54 13.30 -3.36
CA ASP A 164 7.56 14.49 -2.48
C ASP A 164 8.16 15.73 -3.17
#